data_AF-A0A5B0KKI7-F1
#
_entry.id   AF-A0A5B0KKI7-F1
#
_cell.length_a   1.000
_cell.length_b   1.000
_cell.length_c   1.000
_cell.angle_alpha   90.00
_cell.angle_beta   90.00
_cell.angle_gamma   90.00
#
_symmetry.space_group_name_H-M   'P 1'
#
loop_
_entity.id
_entity.type
_entity.pdbx_description
1 polymer ?
#
loop_
_entity_poly.entity_id
_entity_poly.type
_entity_poly.pdbx_seq_one_letter_code
_entity_poly.pdbx_strand_id
1 'polypeptide(L)'
;MGFIPCSELARIRDGRKVAVSGLVLVRQRPGSANGVLFVTLEDESGIANVIVWKQIFERFRRIVLGTAMLGVRGQVQVEGEVIHVIADELIDHGDLLRSVGGRKKAVKMRTCWAEKTGMVATERSVPQAKEMFDPHLRPGSVIRPQTRDFR
;
A
#
# COMPACT_ATOMS: atom_id res chain seq x y z
N MET A 1 12.68 -17.22 0.93
CA MET A 1 11.22 -17.07 1.14
C MET A 1 10.69 -16.13 0.07
N GLY A 2 9.66 -16.54 -0.68
CA GLY A 2 9.03 -15.72 -1.72
C GLY A 2 8.03 -14.71 -1.13
N PHE A 3 7.68 -13.69 -1.91
CA PHE A 3 6.65 -12.72 -1.55
C PHE A 3 5.26 -13.28 -1.89
N ILE A 4 4.33 -13.15 -0.97
CA ILE A 4 2.92 -13.53 -1.16
C ILE A 4 2.07 -12.27 -1.42
N PRO A 5 0.93 -12.40 -2.12
CA PRO A 5 -0.03 -11.30 -2.26
C PRO A 5 -0.57 -10.87 -0.89
N CYS A 6 -0.84 -9.59 -0.72
CA CYS A 6 -1.39 -9.03 0.52
C CYS A 6 -2.73 -9.69 0.92
N SER A 7 -3.57 -10.03 -0.05
CA SER A 7 -4.84 -10.76 0.17
C SER A 7 -4.68 -12.14 0.83
N GLU A 8 -3.52 -12.80 0.68
CA GLU A 8 -3.29 -14.11 1.29
C GLU A 8 -3.03 -14.02 2.81
N LEU A 9 -2.70 -12.83 3.34
CA LEU A 9 -2.46 -12.65 4.78
C LEU A 9 -3.63 -13.13 5.64
N ALA A 10 -4.87 -12.97 5.17
CA ALA A 10 -6.09 -13.42 5.85
C ALA A 10 -6.17 -14.95 6.06
N ARG A 11 -5.39 -15.73 5.30
CA ARG A 11 -5.35 -17.19 5.40
C ARG A 11 -4.13 -17.70 6.15
N ILE A 12 -3.19 -16.82 6.49
CA ILE A 12 -1.98 -17.20 7.21
C ILE A 12 -2.29 -17.27 8.70
N ARG A 13 -1.87 -18.37 9.34
CA ARG A 13 -1.99 -18.53 10.78
C ARG A 13 -1.12 -17.50 11.51
N ASP A 14 -1.62 -17.04 12.65
CA ASP A 14 -0.88 -16.19 13.57
C ASP A 14 0.50 -16.78 13.92
N GLY A 15 1.49 -15.90 14.09
CA GLY A 15 2.87 -16.27 14.40
C GLY A 15 3.67 -16.85 13.24
N ARG A 16 3.13 -16.94 12.01
CA ARG A 16 3.88 -17.48 10.86
C ARG A 16 4.72 -16.43 10.16
N LYS A 17 5.91 -16.85 9.70
CA LYS A 17 6.78 -16.01 8.87
C LYS A 17 6.22 -15.86 7.46
N VAL A 18 6.21 -14.63 6.97
CA VAL A 18 5.73 -14.24 5.64
C VAL A 18 6.64 -13.18 5.03
N ALA A 19 6.60 -13.06 3.70
CA ALA A 19 7.15 -11.90 3.02
C ALA A 19 6.04 -11.27 2.19
N VAL A 20 5.86 -9.96 2.32
CA VAL A 20 4.91 -9.17 1.53
C VAL A 20 5.64 -8.01 0.89
N SER A 21 5.17 -7.56 -0.27
CA SER A 21 5.72 -6.39 -0.93
C SER A 21 4.60 -5.56 -1.53
N GLY A 22 4.76 -4.24 -1.47
CA GLY A 22 3.80 -3.32 -2.05
C GLY A 22 4.34 -1.90 -2.12
N LEU A 23 3.54 -1.03 -2.71
CA LEU A 23 3.75 0.41 -2.64
C LEU A 23 3.47 0.90 -1.22
N VAL A 24 4.28 1.82 -0.74
CA VAL A 24 4.07 2.40 0.58
C VAL A 24 3.05 3.53 0.47
N LEU A 25 1.87 3.31 1.03
CA LEU A 25 0.82 4.33 1.06
C LEU A 25 1.05 5.35 2.17
N VAL A 26 1.27 4.83 3.39
CA VAL A 26 1.24 5.62 4.62
C VAL A 26 2.35 5.18 5.56
N ARG A 27 2.95 6.17 6.23
CA ARG A 27 3.89 5.98 7.34
C ARG A 27 3.44 6.83 8.50
N GLN A 28 3.11 6.20 9.62
CA GLN A 28 2.65 6.90 10.82
C GLN A 28 3.50 6.52 12.01
N ARG A 29 4.01 7.53 12.70
CA ARG A 29 4.73 7.39 13.97
C ARG A 29 3.99 8.15 15.05
N PRO A 30 3.00 7.52 15.71
CA PRO A 30 2.27 8.18 16.79
C PRO A 30 3.26 8.54 17.92
N GLY A 31 3.12 9.74 18.49
CA GLY A 31 3.99 10.21 19.57
C GLY A 31 3.92 9.34 20.83
N SER A 32 2.79 8.68 21.06
CA SER A 32 2.53 7.78 22.20
C SER A 32 3.01 6.34 22.01
N ALA A 33 3.40 5.93 20.79
CA ALA A 33 3.66 4.52 20.47
C ALA A 33 5.12 4.08 20.73
N ASN A 34 5.82 4.69 21.70
CA ASN A 34 7.18 4.31 22.11
C ASN A 34 8.20 4.13 20.96
N GLY A 35 8.04 4.89 19.86
CA GLY A 35 8.92 4.84 18.70
C GLY A 35 8.61 3.73 17.69
N VAL A 36 7.47 3.04 17.80
CA VAL A 36 6.91 2.15 16.78
C VAL A 36 6.45 2.95 15.57
N LEU A 37 6.73 2.43 14.38
CA LEU A 37 6.25 2.97 13.11
C LEU A 37 5.24 2.01 12.50
N PHE A 38 4.11 2.55 12.07
CA PHE A 38 3.09 1.85 11.30
C PHE A 38 3.26 2.21 9.83
N VAL A 39 3.30 1.18 8.98
CA VAL A 39 3.45 1.34 7.54
C VAL A 39 2.31 0.57 6.85
N THR A 40 1.60 1.22 5.95
CA THR A 40 0.59 0.56 5.12
C THR A 40 1.17 0.32 3.73
N LEU A 41 1.21 -0.94 3.33
CA LEU A 41 1.59 -1.37 1.98
C LEU A 41 0.34 -1.72 1.17
N GLU A 42 0.40 -1.50 -0.14
CA GLU A 42 -0.63 -1.93 -1.07
C GLU A 42 -0.03 -2.63 -2.28
N ASP A 43 -0.61 -3.77 -2.65
CA ASP A 43 -0.42 -4.42 -3.94
C ASP A 43 -1.77 -4.53 -4.67
N GLU A 44 -1.79 -5.09 -5.88
CA GLU A 44 -3.02 -5.22 -6.67
C GLU A 44 -4.10 -6.12 -6.04
N SER A 45 -3.73 -6.89 -5.01
CA SER A 45 -4.62 -7.82 -4.31
C SER A 45 -5.20 -7.24 -3.02
N GLY A 46 -4.58 -6.19 -2.45
CA GLY A 46 -5.08 -5.50 -1.28
C GLY A 46 -3.98 -4.82 -0.47
N ILE A 47 -4.29 -4.54 0.79
CA ILE A 47 -3.40 -3.84 1.73
C ILE A 47 -2.76 -4.78 2.74
N ALA A 48 -1.57 -4.42 3.21
CA ALA A 48 -0.90 -5.05 4.34
C ALA A 48 -0.48 -3.99 5.36
N ASN A 49 -0.89 -4.19 6.62
CA ASN A 49 -0.47 -3.34 7.73
C ASN A 49 0.82 -3.89 8.32
N VAL A 50 1.86 -3.07 8.36
CA VAL A 50 3.19 -3.45 8.82
C VAL A 50 3.54 -2.67 10.07
N ILE A 51 4.02 -3.37 11.09
CA ILE A 51 4.55 -2.78 12.32
C ILE A 51 6.07 -2.88 12.28
N VAL A 52 6.73 -1.73 12.38
CA VAL A 52 8.18 -1.62 12.42
C VAL A 52 8.60 -1.11 13.80
N TRP A 53 9.15 -2.01 14.61
CA TRP A 53 9.69 -1.66 15.92
C TRP A 53 10.89 -0.73 15.81
N LYS A 54 11.13 0.06 16.86
CA LYS A 54 12.21 1.06 16.90
C LYS A 54 13.58 0.49 16.49
N GLN A 55 13.92 -0.70 16.95
CA GLN A 55 15.21 -1.34 16.64
C GLN A 55 15.36 -1.63 15.14
N ILE A 56 14.29 -2.13 14.50
CA ILE A 56 14.25 -2.40 13.06
C ILE A 56 14.24 -1.08 12.27
N PHE A 57 13.46 -0.09 12.74
CA PHE A 57 13.44 1.24 12.15
C PHE A 57 14.83 1.87 12.12
N GLU A 58 15.56 1.89 13.25
CA GLU A 58 16.89 2.50 13.28
C GLU A 58 17.89 1.73 12.40
N ARG A 59 17.80 0.39 12.35
CA ARG A 59 18.64 -0.43 11.48
C ARG A 59 18.40 -0.14 9.99
N PHE A 60 17.15 0.02 9.59
CA PHE A 60 16.74 0.17 8.19
C PHE A 60 16.25 1.59 7.87
N ARG A 61 16.71 2.60 8.63
CA ARG A 61 16.18 3.97 8.60
C ARG A 61 16.11 4.57 7.20
N ARG A 62 17.14 4.36 6.39
CA ARG A 62 17.21 4.84 5.00
C ARG A 62 16.12 4.24 4.13
N ILE A 63 15.91 2.92 4.22
CA ILE A 63 14.92 2.19 3.42
C ILE A 63 13.52 2.65 3.84
N VAL A 64 13.25 2.66 5.14
CA VAL A 64 11.95 3.05 5.68
C VAL A 64 11.53 4.44 5.20
N LEU A 65 12.42 5.43 5.30
CA LEU A 65 12.08 6.83 5.00
C LEU A 65 12.09 7.15 3.50
N GLY A 66 12.87 6.43 2.70
CA GLY A 66 13.18 6.84 1.34
C GLY A 66 12.51 6.03 0.22
N THR A 67 12.05 4.81 0.48
CA THR A 67 11.57 3.94 -0.61
C THR A 67 10.10 4.13 -0.94
N ALA A 68 9.72 4.14 -2.22
CA ALA A 68 8.32 4.15 -2.62
C ALA A 68 7.70 2.74 -2.66
N MET A 69 8.53 1.69 -2.81
CA MET A 69 8.10 0.29 -2.85
C MET A 69 8.94 -0.51 -1.87
N LEU A 70 8.28 -1.17 -0.93
CA LEU A 70 8.93 -1.87 0.16
C LEU A 70 8.65 -3.37 0.06
N GLY A 71 9.69 -4.17 0.26
CA GLY A 71 9.57 -5.58 0.62
C GLY A 71 9.72 -5.73 2.13
N VAL A 72 8.86 -6.50 2.76
CA VAL A 72 8.87 -6.77 4.19
C VAL A 72 8.91 -8.26 4.41
N ARG A 73 9.87 -8.74 5.19
CA ARG A 73 9.86 -10.07 5.76
C ARG A 73 9.61 -9.95 7.25
N GLY A 74 8.72 -10.78 7.76
CA GLY A 74 8.27 -10.65 9.13
C GLY A 74 7.36 -11.78 9.56
N GLN A 75 6.68 -11.56 10.67
CA GLN A 75 5.76 -12.50 11.28
C GLN A 75 4.33 -11.94 11.23
N VAL A 76 3.35 -12.77 10.88
CA VAL A 76 1.94 -12.40 11.00
C VAL A 76 1.55 -12.32 12.46
N GLN A 77 0.88 -11.24 12.83
CA GLN A 77 0.24 -11.04 14.13
C GLN A 77 -1.24 -10.71 13.89
N VAL A 78 -2.14 -11.53 14.44
CA VAL A 78 -3.58 -11.37 14.29
C VAL A 78 -4.18 -10.85 15.60
N GLU A 79 -4.77 -9.67 15.58
CA GLU A 79 -5.46 -9.05 16.72
C GLU A 79 -6.94 -8.86 16.38
N GLY A 80 -7.76 -9.83 16.77
CA GLY A 80 -9.18 -9.87 16.39
C GLY A 80 -9.32 -10.00 14.88
N GLU A 81 -9.89 -8.99 14.23
CA GLU A 81 -10.06 -8.94 12.76
C GLU A 81 -8.89 -8.24 12.04
N VAL A 82 -7.98 -7.61 12.79
CA VAL A 82 -6.88 -6.83 12.21
C VAL A 82 -5.64 -7.71 12.09
N ILE A 83 -5.04 -7.70 10.90
CA ILE A 83 -3.83 -8.47 10.61
C ILE A 83 -2.67 -7.51 10.41
N HIS A 84 -1.60 -7.76 11.16
CA HIS A 84 -0.34 -7.04 11.08
C HIS A 84 0.79 -7.97 10.63
N VAL A 85 1.77 -7.42 9.93
CA VAL A 85 3.07 -8.05 9.72
C VAL A 85 4.09 -7.34 10.57
N ILE A 86 4.63 -8.02 11.57
CA ILE A 86 5.71 -7.53 12.40
C ILE A 86 7.01 -7.68 11.61
N ALA A 87 7.63 -6.56 11.25
CA ALA A 87 8.80 -6.55 10.38
C ALA A 87 10.07 -7.04 11.10
N ASP A 88 10.76 -8.01 10.49
CA ASP A 88 12.10 -8.47 10.89
C ASP A 88 13.18 -7.89 9.96
N GLU A 89 12.88 -7.80 8.67
CA GLU A 89 13.79 -7.35 7.62
C GLU A 89 13.02 -6.50 6.59
N LEU A 90 13.65 -5.41 6.16
CA LEU A 90 13.11 -4.49 5.16
C LEU A 90 14.02 -4.48 3.93
N ILE A 91 13.38 -4.57 2.75
CA ILE A 91 14.05 -4.68 1.46
C ILE A 91 13.59 -3.51 0.59
N ASP A 92 14.55 -2.77 0.04
CA ASP A 92 14.27 -1.69 -0.89
C ASP A 92 13.91 -2.26 -2.27
N HIS A 93 12.69 -2.00 -2.74
CA HIS A 93 12.24 -2.33 -4.09
C HIS A 93 12.11 -1.10 -4.98
N GLY A 94 12.70 0.03 -4.60
CA GLY A 94 12.72 1.26 -5.39
C GLY A 94 13.28 1.07 -6.79
N ASP A 95 14.38 0.31 -6.95
CA ASP A 95 14.95 0.02 -8.27
C ASP A 95 14.05 -0.90 -9.10
N LEU A 96 13.40 -1.86 -8.46
CA LEU A 96 12.41 -2.72 -9.11
C LEU A 96 11.22 -1.89 -9.62
N LEU A 97 10.73 -0.95 -8.81
CA LEU A 97 9.66 -0.03 -9.22
C LEU A 97 10.10 0.85 -10.38
N ARG A 98 11.29 1.47 -10.31
CA ARG A 98 11.85 2.28 -11.41
C ARG A 98 11.98 1.49 -12.70
N SER A 99 12.34 0.20 -12.60
CA SER A 99 12.45 -0.65 -13.78
C SER A 99 11.14 -0.76 -14.57
N VAL A 100 9.98 -0.63 -13.92
CA VAL A 100 8.66 -0.72 -14.57
C VAL A 100 8.48 0.38 -15.60
N GLY A 101 8.90 1.62 -15.31
CA GLY A 101 8.81 2.74 -16.24
C GLY A 101 9.65 2.57 -17.51
N GLY A 102 10.69 1.72 -17.46
CA GLY A 102 11.51 1.37 -18.62
C GLY A 102 10.99 0.20 -19.46
N ARG A 103 9.92 -0.48 -19.03
CA ARG A 103 9.40 -1.68 -19.73
C ARG A 103 8.56 -1.26 -20.93
N LYS A 104 8.95 -1.73 -22.12
CA LYS A 104 8.19 -1.56 -23.37
C LYS A 104 7.07 -2.61 -23.58
N LYS A 105 6.96 -3.59 -22.68
CA LYS A 105 5.95 -4.65 -22.77
C LYS A 105 4.68 -4.23 -22.02
N ALA A 106 3.53 -4.34 -22.69
CA ALA A 106 2.24 -4.18 -22.06
C ALA A 106 2.06 -5.21 -20.94
N VAL A 107 1.64 -4.76 -19.75
CA VAL A 107 1.25 -5.65 -18.65
C VAL A 107 -0.14 -6.19 -18.98
N LYS A 108 -0.30 -7.51 -19.06
CA LYS A 108 -1.61 -8.14 -19.14
C LYS A 108 -2.31 -7.97 -17.79
N MET A 109 -3.07 -6.89 -17.66
CA MET A 109 -3.83 -6.57 -16.45
C MET A 109 -4.87 -7.68 -16.22
N ARG A 110 -4.87 -8.30 -15.04
CA ARG A 110 -5.96 -9.19 -14.60
C ARG A 110 -7.15 -8.30 -14.27
N THR A 111 -8.08 -8.12 -15.20
CA THR A 111 -9.24 -7.23 -15.04
C THR A 111 -10.27 -7.87 -14.11
N CYS A 112 -10.16 -7.62 -12.80
CA CYS A 112 -11.23 -7.94 -11.84
C CYS A 112 -12.44 -6.97 -11.99
N TRP A 113 -12.24 -5.80 -12.60
CA TRP A 113 -13.30 -4.80 -12.77
C TRP A 113 -14.21 -5.02 -13.98
N ALA A 114 -13.76 -5.75 -15.02
CA ALA A 114 -14.53 -5.93 -16.25
C ALA A 114 -15.59 -7.04 -16.16
N GLU A 115 -15.39 -8.03 -15.29
CA GLU A 115 -16.26 -9.20 -15.22
C GLU A 115 -17.61 -8.90 -14.54
N LYS A 116 -17.70 -7.84 -13.72
CA LYS A 116 -18.96 -7.44 -13.07
C LYS A 116 -19.88 -6.59 -13.95
N THR A 117 -19.41 -6.05 -15.07
CA THR A 117 -20.20 -5.13 -15.91
C THR A 117 -20.40 -5.60 -17.35
N GLY A 118 -19.81 -6.73 -17.76
CA GLY A 118 -19.96 -7.26 -19.12
C GLY A 118 -19.41 -6.32 -20.21
N MET A 119 -18.56 -5.37 -19.86
CA MET A 119 -17.97 -4.43 -20.82
C MET A 119 -16.59 -4.94 -21.26
N VAL A 120 -16.52 -5.42 -22.50
CA VAL A 120 -15.24 -5.63 -23.20
C VAL A 120 -14.60 -4.26 -23.43
N ALA A 121 -13.41 -4.06 -22.87
CA ALA A 121 -12.64 -2.83 -23.06
C ALA A 121 -12.16 -2.73 -24.52
N THR A 122 -12.95 -2.10 -25.37
CA THR A 122 -12.43 -1.55 -26.64
C THR A 122 -11.56 -0.35 -26.32
N GLU A 123 -10.41 -0.21 -26.97
CA GLU A 123 -9.51 0.95 -26.88
C GLU A 123 -10.31 2.26 -26.90
N ARG A 124 -10.48 2.89 -25.73
CA ARG A 124 -11.02 4.24 -25.64
C ARG A 124 -9.94 5.14 -25.08
N SER A 125 -9.59 6.11 -25.93
CA SER A 125 -8.73 7.26 -25.69
C SER A 125 -8.81 7.77 -24.26
N VAL A 126 -7.65 7.98 -23.64
CA VAL A 126 -7.52 8.71 -22.38
C VAL A 126 -8.18 10.08 -22.57
N PRO A 127 -9.24 10.44 -21.82
CA PRO A 127 -9.89 11.72 -21.99
C PRO A 127 -8.93 12.83 -21.56
N GLN A 128 -8.90 13.90 -22.34
CA GLN A 128 -7.97 15.00 -22.12
C GLN A 128 -8.39 15.80 -20.87
N ALA A 129 -7.42 16.21 -20.05
CA ALA A 129 -7.61 16.81 -18.72
C ALA A 129 -8.60 18.00 -18.62
N LYS A 130 -9.03 18.58 -19.74
CA LYS A 130 -10.07 19.61 -19.79
C LYS A 130 -11.49 19.09 -19.49
N GLU A 131 -11.74 17.78 -19.63
CA GLU A 131 -13.09 17.20 -19.42
C GLU A 131 -13.40 16.86 -17.95
N MET A 132 -12.43 17.01 -17.02
CA MET A 132 -12.63 16.78 -15.58
C MET A 132 -13.12 18.03 -14.82
N PHE A 133 -13.51 19.10 -15.52
CA PHE A 133 -14.01 20.30 -14.89
C PHE A 133 -15.50 20.16 -14.57
N ASP A 134 -15.84 19.94 -13.30
CA ASP A 134 -17.22 20.03 -12.81
C ASP A 134 -17.62 21.52 -12.70
N PRO A 135 -18.57 22.00 -13.53
CA PRO A 135 -18.97 23.40 -13.58
C PRO A 135 -19.67 23.88 -12.29
N HIS A 136 -19.98 22.98 -11.34
CA HIS A 136 -20.61 23.32 -10.08
C HIS A 136 -19.62 23.46 -8.91
N LEU A 137 -18.33 23.14 -9.09
CA LEU A 137 -17.30 23.47 -8.11
C LEU A 137 -16.96 24.97 -8.21
N ARG A 138 -17.42 25.75 -7.22
CA ARG A 138 -17.07 27.16 -7.11
C ARG A 138 -15.56 27.30 -6.80
N PRO A 139 -14.80 28.11 -7.54
CA PRO A 139 -13.40 28.35 -7.23
C PRO A 139 -13.26 28.90 -5.80
N GLY A 140 -12.58 28.16 -4.91
CA GLY A 140 -12.40 28.54 -3.50
C GLY A 140 -13.16 27.71 -2.47
N SER A 141 -13.95 26.71 -2.86
CA SER A 141 -14.52 25.75 -1.90
C SER A 141 -13.43 24.82 -1.36
N VAL A 142 -12.77 25.24 -0.28
CA VAL A 142 -11.95 24.35 0.54
C VAL A 142 -12.87 23.24 1.06
N ILE A 143 -12.66 22.00 0.64
CA ILE A 143 -13.30 20.83 1.23
C ILE A 143 -12.80 20.77 2.68
N ARG A 144 -13.61 21.26 3.62
CA ARG A 144 -13.33 21.13 5.05
C ARG A 144 -13.96 19.82 5.52
N PRO A 145 -13.18 18.77 5.81
CA PRO A 145 -13.73 17.58 6.46
C PRO A 145 -14.28 18.00 7.83
N GLN A 146 -15.54 17.65 8.12
CA GLN A 146 -16.13 17.91 9.43
C GLN A 146 -15.46 17.00 10.47
N THR A 147 -14.75 17.60 11.43
CA THR A 147 -14.29 16.92 12.64
C THR A 147 -15.49 16.64 13.53
N ARG A 148 -15.77 15.36 13.81
CA ARG A 148 -16.65 14.96 14.89
C ARG A 148 -15.85 15.02 16.19
N ASP A 149 -16.29 15.87 17.12
CA ASP A 149 -15.75 15.90 18.48
C ASP A 149 -16.02 14.57 19.17
N PHE A 150 -14.96 13.92 19.64
CA PHE A 150 -15.04 12.77 20.52
C PHE A 150 -14.92 13.29 21.95
N ARG A 151 -16.03 13.25 22.67
CA ARG A 151 -16.13 13.60 24.09
C ARG A 151 -16.13 12.34 24.94
#